data_AF-A0A5J9ULV7-F1
#
_entry.id   AF-A0A5J9ULV7-F1
#
_cell.length_a   1.000
_cell.length_b   1.000
_cell.length_c   1.000
_cell.angle_alpha   90.00
_cell.angle_beta   90.00
_cell.angle_gamma   90.00
#
_symmetry.space_group_name_H-M   'P 1'
#
loop_
_entity.id
_entity.type
_entity.pdbx_description
1 polymer ?
#
loop_
_entity_poly.entity_id
_entity_poly.type
_entity_poly.pdbx_seq_one_letter_code
_entity_poly.pdbx_strand_id
1 'polypeptide(L)'
;MGAWPSKATAARSSPPPPWSALTPKLLHVVLRRLSSDADRLRFATVCRHWRHVANQFRSGWSALPPAIAERVLRFLPAPADRVHFASVCRRWRRIARQFSSPWPDLQPELAFLVLRRLTRSYAERVRFAAVCRHWRDVARQYSPLLPPALPWLCFNSGICESLPDGKTHILRSKEHESCCGSFGNWLLFKEINGDNCSLKNPLTGDTLSLPTHCKQPLQMSMDGRVQMPSKKKSTHFDIKKVIVCAGDFIVALVSYEYNSSREVVCCRPGMSSWSMGLCYGYQSFQDMAVHMGKVYTVENGGDLFLHKVTEDSDTREPKISRIERVMRAPVKLDRSSRCYLVNSITGRLLLVLWFLPYCNSLEDRGKGLKLKVFEADFEMCLWVEVEKLDDQVLFVSSNCSKAMRASTDDIYLQANKIYVIDCNIMSWHFWPKHDTATCMYDMCSKVVLPISLGERMFGRSKAAWFFH
;
A
#
# COMPACT_ATOMS: atom_id res chain seq x y z
N MET A 1 64.40 40.00 8.53
CA MET A 1 63.47 41.05 8.99
C MET A 1 63.78 42.33 8.25
N GLY A 2 62.77 43.00 7.69
CA GLY A 2 62.95 44.30 7.03
C GLY A 2 62.04 44.43 5.82
N ALA A 3 60.84 44.97 6.05
CA ALA A 3 59.83 45.19 5.03
C ALA A 3 59.98 46.57 4.37
N TRP A 4 59.80 46.58 3.05
CA TRP A 4 59.39 47.66 2.13
C TRP A 4 60.43 48.69 1.67
N PRO A 5 60.34 49.06 0.37
CA PRO A 5 59.85 50.40 0.09
C PRO A 5 58.70 50.44 -0.93
N SER A 6 57.95 51.51 -0.75
CA SER A 6 56.74 51.98 -1.42
C SER A 6 56.91 52.40 -2.88
N LYS A 7 55.82 52.19 -3.63
CA LYS A 7 55.32 52.87 -4.85
C LYS A 7 56.28 53.86 -5.56
N ALA A 8 56.61 53.52 -6.80
CA ALA A 8 56.74 54.48 -7.88
C ALA A 8 55.83 54.08 -9.05
N THR A 9 55.17 55.08 -9.60
CA THR A 9 54.03 55.02 -10.51
C THR A 9 54.50 55.04 -11.97
N ALA A 10 53.95 54.12 -12.77
CA ALA A 10 53.56 54.22 -14.19
C ALA A 10 54.56 54.74 -15.26
N ALA A 11 54.83 53.86 -16.24
CA ALA A 11 54.77 54.23 -17.66
C ALA A 11 54.20 53.06 -18.49
N ARG A 12 53.21 53.40 -19.33
CA ARG A 12 52.40 52.53 -20.20
C ARG A 12 53.23 51.96 -21.37
N SER A 13 52.91 50.75 -21.83
CA SER A 13 52.48 50.52 -23.23
C SER A 13 52.17 49.04 -23.53
N SER A 14 50.88 48.74 -23.67
CA SER A 14 50.39 47.89 -24.76
C SER A 14 48.92 48.30 -25.03
N PRO A 15 48.52 48.56 -26.29
CA PRO A 15 47.16 48.96 -26.58
C PRO A 15 46.21 47.78 -26.34
N PRO A 16 44.99 48.02 -25.82
CA PRO A 16 43.98 46.98 -25.72
C PRO A 16 43.61 46.48 -27.13
N PRO A 17 43.27 45.19 -27.29
CA PRO A 17 43.06 44.60 -28.60
C PRO A 17 41.87 45.26 -29.33
N PRO A 18 41.90 45.31 -30.68
CA PRO A 18 41.10 46.21 -31.53
C PRO A 18 39.59 45.91 -31.59
N TRP A 19 39.12 44.91 -30.85
CA TRP A 19 37.73 44.40 -30.91
C TRP A 19 36.70 45.31 -30.24
N SER A 20 37.13 46.23 -29.36
CA SER A 20 36.27 47.24 -28.73
C SER A 20 35.91 48.41 -29.68
N ALA A 21 36.62 48.57 -30.79
CA ALA A 21 36.40 49.64 -31.78
C ALA A 21 35.35 49.26 -32.86
N LEU A 22 34.87 48.02 -32.87
CA LEU A 22 33.88 47.58 -33.86
C LEU A 22 32.52 48.24 -33.63
N THR A 23 31.93 48.76 -34.70
CA THR A 23 30.61 49.41 -34.65
C THR A 23 29.51 48.38 -34.35
N PRO A 24 28.44 48.77 -33.63
CA PRO A 24 27.29 47.90 -33.36
C PRO A 24 26.69 47.25 -34.61
N LYS A 25 26.73 47.95 -35.75
CA LYS A 25 26.24 47.46 -37.05
C LYS A 25 27.04 46.24 -37.54
N LEU A 26 28.38 46.29 -37.47
CA LEU A 26 29.23 45.15 -37.87
C LEU A 26 29.06 43.97 -36.91
N LEU A 27 28.98 44.25 -35.61
CA LEU A 27 28.73 43.22 -34.59
C LEU A 27 27.37 42.52 -34.77
N HIS A 28 26.34 43.23 -35.23
CA HIS A 28 25.05 42.65 -35.61
C HIS A 28 25.14 41.73 -36.83
N VAL A 29 25.94 42.08 -37.84
CA VAL A 29 26.16 41.23 -39.03
C VAL A 29 26.88 39.94 -38.63
N VAL A 30 27.89 40.04 -37.76
CA VAL A 30 28.60 38.86 -37.22
C VAL A 30 27.62 37.98 -36.43
N LEU A 31 26.83 38.54 -35.51
CA LEU A 31 25.82 37.80 -34.75
C LEU A 31 24.81 37.05 -35.65
N ARG A 32 24.40 37.65 -36.78
CA ARG A 32 23.50 37.03 -37.76
C ARG A 32 24.13 35.85 -38.49
N ARG A 33 25.45 35.83 -38.65
CA ARG A 33 26.19 34.78 -39.37
C ARG A 33 26.66 33.63 -38.48
N LEU A 34 26.53 33.76 -37.15
CA LEU A 34 26.80 32.66 -36.22
C LEU A 34 25.67 31.63 -36.27
N SER A 35 26.03 30.40 -36.61
CA SER A 35 25.13 29.25 -36.81
C SER A 35 24.70 28.57 -35.51
N SER A 36 25.52 28.67 -34.46
CA SER A 36 25.31 28.00 -33.17
C SER A 36 24.92 28.96 -32.05
N ASP A 37 23.94 28.57 -31.24
CA ASP A 37 23.51 29.35 -30.07
C ASP A 37 24.57 29.39 -28.96
N ALA A 38 25.45 28.38 -28.89
CA ALA A 38 26.60 28.41 -27.99
C ALA A 38 27.59 29.52 -28.38
N ASP A 39 27.78 29.76 -29.68
CA ASP A 39 28.69 30.80 -30.17
C ASP A 39 28.10 32.21 -29.95
N ARG A 40 26.78 32.36 -30.05
CA ARG A 40 26.08 33.61 -29.71
C ARG A 40 26.13 33.93 -28.21
N LEU A 41 26.16 32.91 -27.35
CA LEU A 41 26.38 33.09 -25.91
C LEU A 41 27.83 33.49 -25.61
N ARG A 42 28.80 32.83 -26.25
CA ARG A 42 30.23 33.19 -26.15
C ARG A 42 30.53 34.59 -26.71
N PHE A 43 29.79 35.04 -27.71
CA PHE A 43 29.88 36.41 -28.23
C PHE A 43 29.55 37.46 -27.16
N ALA A 44 28.55 37.21 -26.30
CA ALA A 44 28.14 38.12 -25.24
C ALA A 44 29.09 38.14 -24.02
N THR A 45 30.07 37.22 -23.97
CA THR A 45 31.06 37.15 -22.90
C THR A 45 32.35 37.91 -23.21
N VAL A 46 32.56 38.37 -24.46
CA VAL A 46 33.80 39.02 -24.91
C VAL A 46 34.09 40.34 -24.17
N CYS A 47 33.17 41.30 -24.20
CA CYS A 47 33.30 42.56 -23.46
C CYS A 47 31.93 43.23 -23.22
N ARG A 48 31.89 44.31 -22.42
CA ARG A 48 30.64 45.02 -22.10
C ARG A 48 29.94 45.58 -23.35
N HIS A 49 30.70 46.08 -24.32
CA HIS A 49 30.17 46.59 -25.60
C HIS A 49 29.48 45.49 -26.40
N TRP A 50 30.14 44.34 -26.59
CA TRP A 50 29.58 43.19 -27.31
C TRP A 50 28.37 42.58 -26.60
N ARG A 51 28.38 42.56 -25.27
CA ARG A 51 27.24 42.14 -24.45
C ARG A 51 26.02 43.05 -24.64
N HIS A 52 26.23 44.37 -24.69
CA HIS A 52 25.16 45.34 -24.94
C HIS A 52 24.52 45.11 -26.31
N VAL A 53 25.34 44.94 -27.35
CA VAL A 53 24.90 44.69 -28.72
C VAL A 53 24.18 43.33 -28.85
N ALA A 54 24.66 42.27 -28.19
CA ALA A 54 24.00 40.96 -28.17
C ALA A 54 22.64 41.00 -27.45
N ASN A 55 22.51 41.81 -26.40
CA ASN A 55 21.25 41.99 -25.69
C ASN A 55 20.23 42.80 -26.52
N GLN A 56 20.67 43.80 -27.28
CA GLN A 56 19.83 44.50 -28.26
C GLN A 56 19.36 43.58 -29.40
N PHE A 57 20.20 42.64 -29.83
CA PHE A 57 19.79 41.64 -30.82
C PHE A 57 18.73 40.68 -30.26
N ARG A 58 18.82 40.31 -28.97
CA ARG A 58 17.80 39.47 -28.29
C ARG A 58 16.46 40.17 -28.07
N SER A 59 16.44 41.49 -27.90
CA SER A 59 15.19 42.24 -27.66
C SER A 59 14.29 42.30 -28.91
N GLY A 60 14.82 42.14 -30.12
CA GLY A 60 14.02 42.08 -31.37
C GLY A 60 13.00 40.93 -31.41
N TRP A 61 13.33 39.77 -30.82
CA TRP A 61 12.41 38.62 -30.74
C TRP A 61 11.39 38.73 -29.60
N SER A 62 11.66 39.54 -28.59
CA SER A 62 10.73 39.83 -27.50
C SER A 62 9.59 40.79 -27.87
N ALA A 63 9.73 41.46 -29.02
CA ALA A 63 8.77 42.41 -29.59
C ALA A 63 7.72 41.76 -30.53
N LEU A 64 7.80 40.44 -30.78
CA LEU A 64 6.85 39.75 -31.64
C LEU A 64 5.41 39.86 -31.07
N PRO A 65 4.42 40.32 -31.88
CA PRO A 65 3.03 40.39 -31.45
C PRO A 65 2.51 39.04 -30.95
N PRO A 66 1.76 38.99 -29.83
CA PRO A 66 1.23 37.74 -29.28
C PRO A 66 0.47 36.90 -30.31
N ALA A 67 -0.33 37.52 -31.18
CA ALA A 67 -1.09 36.83 -32.22
C ALA A 67 -0.20 36.03 -33.21
N ILE A 68 1.00 36.52 -33.53
CA ILE A 68 1.92 35.84 -34.43
C ILE A 68 2.62 34.70 -33.69
N ALA A 69 3.05 34.94 -32.45
CA ALA A 69 3.64 33.91 -31.58
C ALA A 69 2.67 32.74 -31.33
N GLU A 70 1.37 33.03 -31.15
CA GLU A 70 0.31 32.02 -31.03
C GLU A 70 0.13 31.23 -32.32
N ARG A 71 0.12 31.90 -33.47
CA ARG A 71 -0.01 31.25 -34.78
C ARG A 71 1.15 30.30 -35.03
N VAL A 72 2.39 30.72 -34.73
CA VAL A 72 3.58 29.85 -34.82
C VAL A 72 3.43 28.63 -33.90
N LEU A 73 3.04 28.82 -32.63
CA LEU A 73 2.81 27.71 -31.69
C LEU A 73 1.80 26.68 -32.18
N ARG A 74 0.73 27.10 -32.87
CA ARG A 74 -0.29 26.19 -33.44
C ARG A 74 0.27 25.32 -34.58
N PHE A 75 1.23 25.83 -35.34
CA PHE A 75 1.86 25.12 -36.45
C PHE A 75 3.08 24.28 -36.04
N LEU A 76 3.49 24.31 -34.76
CA LEU A 76 4.55 23.43 -34.25
C LEU A 76 3.99 22.03 -33.95
N PRO A 77 4.38 21.00 -34.74
CA PRO A 77 3.80 19.66 -34.64
C PRO A 77 4.39 18.85 -33.47
N ALA A 78 5.66 19.08 -33.11
CA ALA A 78 6.33 18.30 -32.07
C ALA A 78 6.33 18.99 -30.69
N PRO A 79 6.14 18.24 -29.59
CA PRO A 79 6.24 18.77 -28.23
C PRO A 79 7.62 19.39 -27.91
N ALA A 80 8.70 18.86 -28.50
CA ALA A 80 10.05 19.39 -28.35
C ALA A 80 10.17 20.83 -28.88
N ASP A 81 9.58 21.12 -30.04
CA ASP A 81 9.63 22.46 -30.66
C ASP A 81 8.90 23.50 -29.81
N ARG A 82 7.84 23.09 -29.11
CA ARG A 82 7.10 23.97 -28.19
C ARG A 82 7.91 24.28 -26.92
N VAL A 83 8.72 23.32 -26.45
CA VAL A 83 9.68 23.53 -25.36
C VAL A 83 10.80 24.47 -25.80
N HIS A 84 11.33 24.29 -27.01
CA HIS A 84 12.32 25.19 -27.61
C HIS A 84 11.75 26.62 -27.78
N PHE A 85 10.52 26.75 -28.28
CA PHE A 85 9.79 28.02 -28.36
C PHE A 85 9.62 28.68 -26.98
N ALA A 86 9.25 27.91 -25.95
CA ALA A 86 9.09 28.39 -24.58
C ALA A 86 10.42 28.77 -23.89
N SER A 87 11.56 28.37 -24.45
CA SER A 87 12.90 28.66 -23.92
C SER A 87 13.44 30.04 -24.34
N VAL A 88 12.90 30.63 -25.42
CA VAL A 88 13.40 31.87 -26.05
C VAL A 88 13.35 33.08 -25.10
N CYS A 89 12.19 33.35 -24.47
CA CYS A 89 12.04 34.42 -23.49
C CYS A 89 10.85 34.20 -22.54
N ARG A 90 10.78 34.97 -21.45
CA ARG A 90 9.70 34.88 -20.44
C ARG A 90 8.30 35.08 -21.05
N ARG A 91 8.17 35.96 -22.05
CA ARG A 91 6.90 36.24 -22.74
C ARG A 91 6.42 35.04 -23.55
N TRP A 92 7.31 34.42 -24.33
CA TRP A 92 7.00 33.25 -25.16
C TRP A 92 6.71 32.02 -24.30
N ARG A 93 7.40 31.86 -23.16
CA ARG A 93 7.06 30.84 -22.16
C ARG A 93 5.63 30.98 -21.64
N ARG A 94 5.14 32.21 -21.47
CA ARG A 94 3.77 32.48 -20.99
C ARG A 94 2.73 32.09 -22.04
N ILE A 95 2.98 32.43 -23.31
CA ILE A 95 2.12 32.05 -24.43
C ILE A 95 2.14 30.53 -24.62
N ALA A 96 3.31 29.89 -24.64
CA ALA A 96 3.42 28.42 -24.81
C ALA A 96 2.69 27.62 -23.71
N ARG A 97 2.61 28.14 -22.47
CA ARG A 97 1.81 27.54 -21.38
C ARG A 97 0.31 27.57 -21.65
N GLN A 98 -0.20 28.56 -22.38
CA GLN A 98 -1.61 28.59 -22.79
C GLN A 98 -1.93 27.52 -23.84
N PHE A 99 -0.91 26.99 -24.52
CA PHE A 99 -1.03 25.94 -25.53
C PHE A 99 -0.43 24.60 -25.06
N SER A 100 -0.11 24.46 -23.76
CA SER A 100 0.44 23.22 -23.21
C SER A 100 -0.69 22.28 -22.76
N SER A 101 -0.97 21.27 -23.60
CA SER A 101 -1.93 20.16 -23.40
C SER A 101 -3.38 20.60 -23.12
N PRO A 102 -4.40 20.08 -23.83
CA PRO A 102 -5.82 20.42 -23.59
C PRO A 102 -6.39 19.83 -22.29
N TRP A 103 -5.63 19.02 -21.55
CA TRP A 103 -6.12 18.32 -20.35
C TRP A 103 -6.55 19.21 -19.17
N PRO A 104 -5.94 20.39 -18.90
CA PRO A 104 -6.41 21.31 -17.88
C PRO A 104 -7.75 22.00 -18.20
N ASP A 105 -8.17 22.02 -19.47
CA ASP A 105 -9.42 22.64 -19.93
C ASP A 105 -10.60 21.65 -19.94
N LEU A 106 -10.35 20.38 -19.61
CA LEU A 106 -11.40 19.37 -19.48
C LEU A 106 -12.28 19.70 -18.26
N GLN A 107 -13.60 19.73 -18.43
CA GLN A 107 -14.52 19.96 -17.33
C GLN A 107 -14.38 18.89 -16.23
N PRO A 108 -14.45 19.27 -14.93
CA PRO A 108 -14.36 18.33 -13.80
C PRO A 108 -15.30 17.14 -13.90
N GLU A 109 -16.50 17.34 -14.46
CA GLU A 109 -17.53 16.32 -14.63
C GLU A 109 -17.10 15.25 -15.64
N LEU A 110 -16.47 15.66 -16.75
CA LEU A 110 -15.94 14.75 -17.76
C LEU A 110 -14.70 14.03 -17.23
N ALA A 111 -13.81 14.74 -16.54
CA ALA A 111 -12.66 14.15 -15.87
C ALA A 111 -13.10 13.12 -14.80
N PHE A 112 -14.19 13.41 -14.08
CA PHE A 112 -14.81 12.48 -13.14
C PHE A 112 -15.39 11.25 -13.84
N LEU A 113 -16.04 11.39 -14.99
CA LEU A 113 -16.51 10.23 -15.77
C LEU A 113 -15.35 9.33 -16.22
N VAL A 114 -14.22 9.91 -16.62
CA VAL A 114 -13.00 9.14 -16.91
C VAL A 114 -12.51 8.43 -15.65
N LEU A 115 -12.39 9.14 -14.53
CA LEU A 115 -11.96 8.57 -13.26
C LEU A 115 -12.90 7.45 -12.76
N ARG A 116 -14.22 7.61 -12.93
CA ARG A 116 -15.24 6.60 -12.61
C ARG A 116 -15.16 5.38 -13.54
N ARG A 117 -14.60 5.50 -14.73
CA ARG A 117 -14.30 4.35 -15.60
C ARG A 117 -12.97 3.67 -15.25
N LEU A 118 -12.02 4.41 -14.67
CA LEU A 118 -10.75 3.91 -14.13
C LEU A 118 -10.89 3.30 -12.72
N THR A 119 -12.11 2.96 -12.29
CA THR A 119 -12.41 2.45 -10.94
C THR A 119 -11.69 1.15 -10.60
N ARG A 120 -11.22 0.42 -11.62
CA ARG A 120 -10.72 -0.94 -11.52
C ARG A 120 -9.42 -1.03 -10.73
N SER A 121 -8.40 -0.26 -11.10
CA SER A 121 -7.07 -0.38 -10.49
C SER A 121 -6.68 0.86 -9.72
N TYR A 122 -6.22 0.68 -8.48
CA TYR A 122 -5.62 1.78 -7.70
C TYR A 122 -4.49 2.47 -8.48
N ALA A 123 -3.68 1.70 -9.21
CA ALA A 123 -2.61 2.24 -10.04
C ALA A 123 -3.13 3.16 -11.16
N GLU A 124 -4.33 2.91 -11.70
CA GLU A 124 -4.96 3.79 -12.69
C GLU A 124 -5.44 5.10 -12.08
N ARG A 125 -6.00 5.06 -10.86
CA ARG A 125 -6.37 6.27 -10.11
C ARG A 125 -5.14 7.14 -9.82
N VAL A 126 -4.02 6.51 -9.43
CA VAL A 126 -2.74 7.21 -9.22
C VAL A 126 -2.23 7.81 -10.53
N ARG A 127 -2.24 7.06 -11.64
CA ARG A 127 -1.84 7.57 -12.97
C ARG A 127 -2.72 8.73 -13.42
N PHE A 128 -4.02 8.67 -13.18
CA PHE A 128 -4.97 9.76 -13.46
C PHE A 128 -4.58 11.03 -12.68
N ALA A 129 -4.34 10.91 -11.37
CA ALA A 129 -3.91 12.04 -10.53
C ALA A 129 -2.50 12.56 -10.85
N ALA A 130 -1.72 11.81 -11.63
CA ALA A 130 -0.38 12.21 -12.08
C ALA A 130 -0.39 13.02 -13.39
N VAL A 131 -1.49 13.05 -14.15
CA VAL A 131 -1.59 13.73 -15.46
C VAL A 131 -1.29 15.22 -15.34
N CYS A 132 -2.03 15.94 -14.49
CA CYS A 132 -1.81 17.35 -14.21
C CYS A 132 -2.42 17.75 -12.85
N ARG A 133 -2.24 19.01 -12.43
CA ARG A 133 -2.80 19.52 -11.16
C ARG A 133 -4.34 19.47 -11.15
N HIS A 134 -4.98 19.87 -12.25
CA HIS A 134 -6.44 19.82 -12.38
C HIS A 134 -7.00 18.41 -12.17
N TRP A 135 -6.41 17.39 -12.82
CA TRP A 135 -6.84 16.00 -12.66
C TRP A 135 -6.60 15.46 -11.26
N ARG A 136 -5.51 15.89 -10.61
CA ARG A 136 -5.26 15.57 -9.20
C ARG A 136 -6.32 16.16 -8.29
N ASP A 137 -6.74 17.40 -8.55
CA ASP A 137 -7.76 18.09 -7.77
C ASP A 137 -9.12 17.41 -7.96
N VAL A 138 -9.50 17.07 -9.20
CA VAL A 138 -10.69 16.23 -9.50
C VAL A 138 -10.59 14.89 -8.78
N ALA A 139 -9.45 14.20 -8.86
CA ALA A 139 -9.28 12.91 -8.20
C ALA A 139 -9.48 13.00 -6.68
N ARG A 140 -8.97 14.07 -6.04
CA ARG A 140 -9.16 14.31 -4.61
C ARG A 140 -10.60 14.63 -4.26
N GLN A 141 -11.24 15.53 -5.03
CA GLN A 141 -12.60 15.97 -4.80
C GLN A 141 -13.61 14.83 -4.93
N TYR A 142 -13.44 14.00 -5.97
CA TYR A 142 -14.39 12.93 -6.28
C TYR A 142 -13.99 11.56 -5.71
N SER A 143 -12.84 11.43 -5.05
CA SER A 143 -12.38 10.17 -4.42
C SER A 143 -13.45 9.50 -3.53
N PRO A 144 -14.17 10.23 -2.64
CA PRO A 144 -15.17 9.63 -1.75
C PRO A 144 -16.38 9.06 -2.48
N LEU A 145 -16.63 9.50 -3.71
CA LEU A 145 -17.76 9.06 -4.54
C LEU A 145 -17.41 7.85 -5.41
N LEU A 146 -16.13 7.47 -5.49
CA LEU A 146 -15.71 6.31 -6.26
C LEU A 146 -15.96 5.03 -5.46
N PRO A 147 -16.32 3.92 -6.13
CA PRO A 147 -16.30 2.62 -5.49
C PRO A 147 -14.88 2.34 -4.94
N PRO A 148 -14.73 1.51 -3.91
CA PRO A 148 -13.42 1.10 -3.41
C PRO A 148 -12.57 0.48 -4.54
N ALA A 149 -11.25 0.73 -4.55
CA ALA A 149 -10.36 0.05 -5.48
C ALA A 149 -10.27 -1.44 -5.10
N LEU A 150 -10.25 -2.32 -6.10
CA LEU A 150 -10.09 -3.75 -5.87
C LEU A 150 -8.75 -4.06 -5.19
N PRO A 151 -8.73 -5.03 -4.24
CA PRO A 151 -7.49 -5.42 -3.58
C PRO A 151 -6.52 -6.07 -4.57
N TRP A 152 -5.25 -6.08 -4.19
CA TRP A 152 -4.21 -6.83 -4.89
C TRP A 152 -3.97 -8.16 -4.19
N LEU A 153 -3.53 -9.14 -4.96
CA LEU A 153 -3.00 -10.39 -4.47
C LEU A 153 -1.49 -10.23 -4.26
N CYS A 154 -1.03 -10.17 -3.02
CA CYS A 154 0.38 -9.99 -2.71
C CYS A 154 1.02 -11.31 -2.26
N PHE A 155 2.13 -11.65 -2.92
CA PHE A 155 2.92 -12.85 -2.66
C PHE A 155 4.11 -12.54 -1.74
N ASN A 156 4.61 -13.58 -1.07
CA ASN A 156 5.82 -13.49 -0.25
C ASN A 156 7.10 -13.16 -1.05
N SER A 157 7.05 -13.12 -2.37
CA SER A 157 8.12 -12.58 -3.22
C SER A 157 8.15 -11.03 -3.25
N GLY A 158 7.18 -10.35 -2.64
CA GLY A 158 7.00 -8.89 -2.75
C GLY A 158 6.34 -8.45 -4.06
N ILE A 159 5.94 -9.43 -4.88
CA ILE A 159 5.16 -9.22 -6.10
C ILE A 159 3.68 -9.15 -5.73
N CYS A 160 2.96 -8.17 -6.27
CA CYS A 160 1.53 -8.04 -6.10
C CYS A 160 0.82 -7.97 -7.44
N GLU A 161 -0.31 -8.65 -7.57
CA GLU A 161 -1.10 -8.69 -8.79
C GLU A 161 -2.46 -8.02 -8.57
N SER A 162 -2.83 -7.15 -9.50
CA SER A 162 -4.10 -6.47 -9.50
C SER A 162 -5.17 -7.39 -10.10
N LEU A 163 -6.21 -7.74 -9.30
CA LEU A 163 -7.30 -8.63 -9.71
C LEU A 163 -8.02 -8.25 -11.03
N PRO A 164 -8.35 -6.98 -11.31
CA PRO A 164 -9.16 -6.65 -12.49
C PRO A 164 -8.41 -6.69 -13.82
N ASP A 165 -7.09 -6.54 -13.82
CA ASP A 165 -6.28 -6.40 -15.04
C ASP A 165 -5.07 -7.35 -15.10
N GLY A 166 -4.84 -8.15 -14.05
CA GLY A 166 -3.69 -9.07 -13.95
C GLY A 166 -2.34 -8.35 -13.99
N LYS A 167 -2.31 -7.03 -13.76
CA LYS A 167 -1.06 -6.26 -13.81
C LYS A 167 -0.25 -6.54 -12.56
N THR A 168 1.03 -6.81 -12.78
CA THR A 168 1.99 -7.07 -11.73
C THR A 168 2.67 -5.79 -11.26
N HIS A 169 2.75 -5.63 -9.94
CA HIS A 169 3.37 -4.54 -9.23
C HIS A 169 4.43 -5.10 -8.28
N ILE A 170 5.68 -4.67 -8.45
CA ILE A 170 6.77 -5.06 -7.55
C ILE A 170 6.84 -4.01 -6.45
N LEU A 171 6.47 -4.39 -5.23
CA LEU A 171 6.54 -3.50 -4.08
C LEU A 171 7.96 -3.60 -3.51
N ARG A 172 8.70 -2.50 -3.63
CA ARG A 172 10.16 -2.43 -3.40
C ARG A 172 10.56 -3.04 -2.05
N SER A 173 11.24 -4.18 -2.12
CA SER A 173 12.05 -4.73 -1.02
C SER A 173 13.48 -4.19 -1.13
N LYS A 174 14.20 -4.08 -0.01
CA LYS A 174 15.67 -3.96 -0.07
C LYS A 174 16.25 -5.31 -0.50
N GLU A 175 17.46 -5.32 -1.06
CA GLU A 175 18.12 -6.55 -1.57
C GLU A 175 18.29 -7.65 -0.49
N HIS A 176 18.25 -7.29 0.79
CA HIS A 176 18.44 -8.21 1.92
C HIS A 176 17.17 -8.45 2.76
N GLU A 177 15.99 -8.16 2.21
CA GLU A 177 14.70 -8.35 2.90
C GLU A 177 13.77 -9.28 2.11
N SER A 178 13.05 -10.13 2.84
CA SER A 178 12.01 -11.03 2.31
C SER A 178 10.63 -10.58 2.78
N CYS A 179 9.65 -10.58 1.87
CA CYS A 179 8.27 -10.25 2.20
C CYS A 179 7.59 -11.46 2.87
N CYS A 180 7.15 -11.32 4.11
CA CYS A 180 6.56 -12.40 4.89
C CYS A 180 5.02 -12.45 4.79
N GLY A 181 4.39 -11.37 4.33
CA GLY A 181 2.95 -11.33 4.10
C GLY A 181 2.35 -9.91 4.04
N SER A 182 1.07 -9.86 3.67
CA SER A 182 0.25 -8.64 3.59
C SER A 182 -0.77 -8.60 4.73
N PHE A 183 -0.89 -7.42 5.36
CA PHE A 183 -1.74 -7.14 6.52
C PHE A 183 -2.50 -5.83 6.29
N GLY A 184 -3.62 -5.89 5.57
CA GLY A 184 -4.36 -4.70 5.16
C GLY A 184 -3.61 -3.94 4.08
N ASN A 185 -3.14 -2.73 4.39
CA ASN A 185 -2.31 -1.89 3.52
C ASN A 185 -0.82 -1.91 3.94
N TRP A 186 -0.43 -2.79 4.86
CA TRP A 186 0.94 -2.96 5.34
C TRP A 186 1.55 -4.27 4.83
N LEU A 187 2.83 -4.24 4.51
CA LEU A 187 3.62 -5.41 4.15
C LEU A 187 4.67 -5.67 5.22
N LEU A 188 4.79 -6.92 5.66
CA LEU A 188 5.83 -7.34 6.60
C LEU A 188 7.06 -7.78 5.83
N PHE A 189 8.20 -7.19 6.15
CA PHE A 189 9.51 -7.56 5.66
C PHE A 189 10.37 -8.08 6.79
N LYS A 190 11.03 -9.22 6.58
CA LYS A 190 12.05 -9.78 7.47
C LYS A 190 13.41 -9.76 6.78
N GLU A 191 14.43 -9.36 7.51
CA GLU A 191 15.82 -9.43 7.04
C GLU A 191 16.24 -10.89 6.81
N ILE A 192 16.88 -11.19 5.67
CA ILE A 192 17.17 -12.58 5.26
C ILE A 192 18.17 -13.27 6.22
N ASN A 193 19.11 -12.51 6.79
CA ASN A 193 20.15 -13.00 7.70
C ASN A 193 20.08 -12.35 9.09
N GLY A 194 18.94 -11.75 9.43
CA GLY A 194 18.75 -11.02 10.68
C GLY A 194 17.38 -11.27 11.29
N ASP A 195 17.22 -10.79 12.53
CA ASP A 195 15.95 -10.89 13.26
C ASP A 195 15.06 -9.66 13.04
N ASN A 196 15.55 -8.67 12.29
CA ASN A 196 14.85 -7.41 12.07
C ASN A 196 13.61 -7.61 11.22
N CYS A 197 12.48 -7.16 11.75
CA CYS A 197 11.20 -7.13 11.06
C CYS A 197 10.73 -5.68 10.91
N SER A 198 10.18 -5.33 9.76
CA SER A 198 9.58 -4.02 9.52
C SER A 198 8.26 -4.13 8.77
N LEU A 199 7.30 -3.29 9.16
CA LEU A 199 6.08 -3.08 8.39
C LEU A 199 6.26 -1.87 7.52
N LYS A 200 5.98 -2.01 6.23
CA LYS A 200 6.06 -0.91 5.25
C LYS A 200 4.72 -0.70 4.60
N ASN A 201 4.29 0.54 4.53
CA ASN A 201 3.13 0.95 3.77
C ASN A 201 3.61 1.51 2.42
N PRO A 202 3.43 0.78 1.31
CA PRO A 202 3.91 1.22 -0.01
C PRO A 202 3.11 2.40 -0.58
N LEU A 203 1.94 2.72 0.00
CA LEU A 203 1.05 3.78 -0.46
C LEU A 203 1.39 5.12 0.19
N THR A 204 1.72 5.11 1.48
CA THR A 204 2.10 6.31 2.23
C THR A 204 3.62 6.52 2.31
N GLY A 205 4.39 5.43 2.17
CA GLY A 205 5.84 5.42 2.38
C GLY A 205 6.25 5.21 3.84
N ASP A 206 5.30 5.04 4.75
CA ASP A 206 5.58 4.87 6.17
C ASP A 206 6.26 3.53 6.45
N THR A 207 7.16 3.52 7.43
CA THR A 207 7.88 2.32 7.87
C THR A 207 7.87 2.24 9.39
N LEU A 208 7.42 1.11 9.93
CA LEU A 208 7.41 0.80 11.35
C LEU A 208 8.36 -0.35 11.63
N SER A 209 9.37 -0.10 12.46
CA SER A 209 10.26 -1.17 12.95
C SER A 209 9.56 -1.97 14.03
N LEU A 210 9.54 -3.29 13.87
CA LEU A 210 8.97 -4.22 14.86
C LEU A 210 10.06 -4.73 15.80
N PRO A 211 9.71 -5.06 17.06
CA PRO A 211 10.66 -5.66 17.98
C PRO A 211 11.17 -7.03 17.49
N THR A 212 12.45 -7.30 17.72
CA THR A 212 13.14 -8.56 17.33
C THR A 212 12.98 -9.68 18.36
N HIS A 213 12.58 -9.35 19.59
CA HIS A 213 12.47 -10.30 20.69
C HIS A 213 11.05 -10.36 21.23
N CYS A 214 10.59 -11.56 21.57
CA CYS A 214 9.35 -11.76 22.29
C CYS A 214 9.64 -12.29 23.70
N LYS A 215 8.94 -11.74 24.71
CA LYS A 215 8.97 -12.30 26.08
C LYS A 215 8.34 -13.71 26.01
N GLN A 216 8.88 -14.68 26.75
CA GLN A 216 8.34 -16.05 26.78
C GLN A 216 6.88 -16.02 27.28
N PRO A 217 5.95 -16.77 26.66
CA PRO A 217 4.55 -16.67 27.02
C PRO A 217 4.29 -17.31 28.39
N LEU A 218 3.29 -16.78 29.09
CA LEU A 218 2.85 -17.30 30.39
C LEU A 218 1.72 -18.30 30.21
N GLN A 219 1.83 -19.44 30.89
CA GLN A 219 0.75 -20.40 30.91
C GLN A 219 -0.34 -19.93 31.88
N MET A 220 -1.54 -19.75 31.33
CA MET A 220 -2.75 -19.46 32.07
C MET A 220 -3.64 -20.70 32.09
N SER A 221 -4.03 -21.15 33.29
CA SER A 221 -4.98 -22.23 33.46
C SER A 221 -6.42 -21.75 33.21
N MET A 222 -7.34 -22.69 32.95
CA MET A 222 -8.74 -22.37 32.66
C MET A 222 -9.48 -21.67 33.81
N ASP A 223 -8.99 -21.79 35.05
CA ASP A 223 -9.51 -21.07 36.23
C ASP A 223 -8.93 -19.64 36.37
N GLY A 224 -8.09 -19.20 35.42
CA GLY A 224 -7.55 -17.84 35.35
C GLY A 224 -6.27 -17.63 36.16
N ARG A 225 -5.69 -18.66 36.77
CA ARG A 225 -4.37 -18.55 37.43
C ARG A 225 -3.28 -18.48 36.37
N VAL A 226 -2.32 -17.59 36.60
CA VAL A 226 -1.19 -17.37 35.69
C VAL A 226 0.08 -17.86 36.38
N GLN A 227 0.91 -18.64 35.67
CA GLN A 227 2.23 -19.03 36.18
C GLN A 227 3.16 -17.82 36.36
N MET A 228 4.23 -18.01 37.13
CA MET A 228 5.21 -16.95 37.36
C MET A 228 5.96 -16.57 36.07
N PRO A 229 6.19 -15.27 35.82
CA PRO A 229 6.89 -14.80 34.63
C PRO A 229 8.31 -15.35 34.52
N SER A 230 8.61 -16.00 33.39
CA SER A 230 9.99 -16.27 33.00
C SER A 230 10.63 -14.97 32.49
N LYS A 231 11.86 -14.66 32.93
CA LYS A 231 12.65 -13.54 32.38
C LYS A 231 13.27 -13.85 31.01
N LYS A 232 13.11 -15.07 30.50
CA LYS A 232 13.69 -15.48 29.22
C LYS A 232 13.00 -14.75 28.06
N LYS A 233 13.80 -14.12 27.20
CA LYS A 233 13.36 -13.61 25.90
C LYS A 233 13.70 -14.66 24.84
N SER A 234 12.87 -14.77 23.82
CA SER A 234 13.12 -15.63 22.67
C SER A 234 13.14 -14.78 21.38
N THR A 235 14.10 -15.08 20.51
CA THR A 235 14.19 -14.59 19.12
C THR A 235 13.43 -15.51 18.14
N HIS A 236 13.06 -16.70 18.58
CA HIS A 236 12.55 -17.78 17.73
C HIS A 236 11.01 -17.81 17.74
N PHE A 237 10.42 -16.88 17.00
CA PHE A 237 8.98 -16.82 16.78
C PHE A 237 8.64 -16.36 15.36
N ASP A 238 7.49 -16.82 14.88
CA ASP A 238 6.91 -16.42 13.61
C ASP A 238 5.70 -15.51 13.84
N ILE A 239 5.66 -14.40 13.12
CA ILE A 239 4.47 -13.54 13.05
C ILE A 239 3.50 -14.13 12.03
N LYS A 240 2.28 -14.46 12.46
CA LYS A 240 1.21 -15.02 11.60
C LYS A 240 0.24 -13.95 11.12
N LYS A 241 -0.15 -13.02 12.01
CA LYS A 241 -1.02 -11.88 11.69
C LYS A 241 -0.59 -10.63 12.43
N VAL A 242 -0.66 -9.47 11.77
CA VAL A 242 -0.42 -8.16 12.41
C VAL A 242 -1.59 -7.22 12.14
N ILE A 243 -1.95 -6.43 13.14
CA ILE A 243 -2.93 -5.36 13.05
C ILE A 243 -2.29 -4.10 13.65
N VAL A 244 -2.17 -3.06 12.82
CA VAL A 244 -1.77 -1.73 13.26
C VAL A 244 -3.03 -0.97 13.67
N CYS A 245 -3.16 -0.68 14.96
CA CYS A 245 -4.29 0.03 15.55
C CYS A 245 -4.05 1.56 15.55
N ALA A 246 -5.08 2.31 15.94
CA ALA A 246 -4.96 3.75 16.17
C ALA A 246 -3.89 4.07 17.24
N GLY A 247 -3.18 5.19 17.05
CA GLY A 247 -2.11 5.62 17.96
C GLY A 247 -0.85 4.73 17.91
N ASP A 248 -0.59 4.13 16.75
CA ASP A 248 0.54 3.23 16.48
C ASP A 248 0.65 2.03 17.43
N PHE A 249 -0.45 1.64 18.07
CA PHE A 249 -0.48 0.42 18.86
C PHE A 249 -0.53 -0.80 17.92
N ILE A 250 0.42 -1.71 18.04
CA ILE A 250 0.54 -2.88 17.16
C ILE A 250 0.19 -4.13 17.94
N VAL A 251 -0.68 -4.96 17.38
CA VAL A 251 -1.02 -6.28 17.91
C VAL A 251 -0.65 -7.32 16.88
N ALA A 252 0.00 -8.39 17.32
CA ALA A 252 0.37 -9.51 16.47
C ALA A 252 -0.08 -10.84 17.07
N LEU A 253 -0.45 -11.76 16.19
CA LEU A 253 -0.60 -13.17 16.50
C LEU A 253 0.71 -13.87 16.11
N VAL A 254 1.38 -14.47 17.08
CA VAL A 254 2.69 -15.11 16.91
C VAL A 254 2.60 -16.61 17.22
N SER A 255 3.57 -17.38 16.73
CA SER A 255 3.81 -18.76 17.19
C SER A 255 5.29 -18.94 17.48
N TYR A 256 5.63 -19.63 18.58
CA TYR A 256 7.02 -19.91 18.95
C TYR A 256 7.49 -21.24 18.33
N GLU A 257 8.78 -21.36 17.97
CA GLU A 257 9.28 -22.58 17.30
C GLU A 257 9.13 -23.86 18.14
N TYR A 258 9.22 -23.75 19.47
CA TYR A 258 9.13 -24.86 20.42
C TYR A 258 7.70 -25.13 20.91
N ASN A 259 6.71 -24.33 20.46
CA ASN A 259 5.33 -24.45 20.93
C ASN A 259 4.35 -24.29 19.76
N SER A 260 3.46 -25.26 19.58
CA SER A 260 2.44 -25.22 18.53
C SER A 260 1.27 -24.28 18.82
N SER A 261 1.19 -23.71 20.03
CA SER A 261 0.21 -22.66 20.33
C SER A 261 0.55 -21.34 19.65
N ARG A 262 -0.49 -20.53 19.51
CA ARG A 262 -0.40 -19.17 18.97
C ARG A 262 -0.88 -18.22 20.03
N GLU A 263 -0.13 -17.16 20.26
CA GLU A 263 -0.41 -16.17 21.30
C GLU A 263 -0.56 -14.78 20.69
N VAL A 264 -1.37 -13.97 21.37
CA VAL A 264 -1.47 -12.55 21.07
C VAL A 264 -0.40 -11.81 21.84
N VAL A 265 0.34 -10.96 21.13
CA VAL A 265 1.34 -10.06 21.67
C VAL A 265 1.11 -8.66 21.13
N CYS A 266 1.64 -7.66 21.81
CA CYS A 266 1.49 -6.27 21.41
C CYS A 266 2.73 -5.44 21.67
N CYS A 267 2.88 -4.33 20.96
CA CYS A 267 3.96 -3.38 21.16
C CYS A 267 3.55 -1.98 20.67
N ARG A 268 4.42 -1.02 20.92
CA ARG A 268 4.44 0.29 20.28
C ARG A 268 5.77 0.44 19.51
N PRO A 269 5.81 1.23 18.44
CA PRO A 269 7.05 1.56 17.75
C PRO A 269 8.11 2.07 18.73
N GLY A 270 9.36 1.63 18.52
CA GLY A 270 10.50 2.00 19.38
C GLY A 270 10.71 1.08 20.59
N MET A 271 9.78 0.17 20.90
CA MET A 271 9.99 -0.85 21.93
C MET A 271 11.02 -1.89 21.49
N SER A 272 11.85 -2.34 22.42
CA SER A 272 12.89 -3.35 22.17
C SER A 272 12.37 -4.79 22.18
N SER A 273 11.16 -5.03 22.69
CA SER A 273 10.57 -6.36 22.78
C SER A 273 9.05 -6.30 22.70
N TRP A 274 8.44 -7.33 22.11
CA TRP A 274 7.00 -7.57 22.20
C TRP A 274 6.57 -7.83 23.65
N SER A 275 5.31 -7.53 23.94
CA SER A 275 4.70 -7.88 25.21
C SER A 275 4.71 -9.38 25.44
N MET A 276 4.53 -9.78 26.69
CA MET A 276 4.32 -11.17 27.06
C MET A 276 2.96 -11.65 26.54
N GLY A 277 2.96 -12.76 25.81
CA GLY A 277 1.73 -13.46 25.41
C GLY A 277 1.20 -14.35 26.54
N LEU A 278 -0.08 -14.70 26.47
CA LEU A 278 -0.71 -15.64 27.40
C LEU A 278 -1.10 -16.92 26.63
N CYS A 279 -0.56 -18.06 27.04
CA CYS A 279 -0.98 -19.38 26.58
C CYS A 279 -2.23 -19.81 27.36
N TYR A 280 -3.34 -20.03 26.67
CA TYR A 280 -4.56 -20.53 27.30
C TYR A 280 -4.70 -22.04 27.06
N GLY A 281 -4.17 -22.85 27.97
CA GLY A 281 -4.16 -24.31 27.82
C GLY A 281 -3.42 -24.80 26.55
N TYR A 282 -4.01 -25.75 25.83
CA TYR A 282 -3.51 -26.29 24.55
C TYR A 282 -4.18 -25.65 23.32
N GLN A 283 -4.85 -24.52 23.50
CA GLN A 283 -5.62 -23.87 22.46
C GLN A 283 -4.71 -23.10 21.49
N SER A 284 -5.00 -23.21 20.19
CA SER A 284 -4.27 -22.49 19.15
C SER A 284 -5.23 -21.60 18.37
N PHE A 285 -5.05 -20.28 18.50
CA PHE A 285 -5.90 -19.30 17.83
C PHE A 285 -5.66 -19.29 16.31
N GLN A 286 -6.71 -19.40 15.53
CA GLN A 286 -6.62 -19.44 14.08
C GLN A 286 -6.47 -18.05 13.46
N ASP A 287 -7.25 -17.09 13.94
CA ASP A 287 -7.30 -15.73 13.43
C ASP A 287 -7.55 -14.70 14.55
N MET A 288 -7.27 -13.43 14.23
CA MET A 288 -7.40 -12.27 15.12
C MET A 288 -8.05 -11.08 14.41
N ALA A 289 -8.87 -10.32 15.12
CA ALA A 289 -9.43 -9.05 14.67
C ALA A 289 -9.49 -8.02 15.81
N VAL A 290 -9.39 -6.75 15.47
CA VAL A 290 -9.67 -5.64 16.41
C VAL A 290 -11.04 -5.09 16.09
N HIS A 291 -11.95 -5.17 17.05
CA HIS A 291 -13.35 -4.76 16.89
C HIS A 291 -13.73 -3.81 18.04
N MET A 292 -14.24 -2.62 17.71
CA MET A 292 -14.59 -1.59 18.70
C MET A 292 -13.47 -1.32 19.72
N GLY A 293 -12.21 -1.26 19.24
CA GLY A 293 -11.03 -1.02 20.07
C GLY A 293 -10.58 -2.19 20.95
N LYS A 294 -11.24 -3.35 20.88
CA LYS A 294 -10.90 -4.56 21.64
C LYS A 294 -10.27 -5.62 20.73
N VAL A 295 -9.35 -6.40 21.27
CA VAL A 295 -8.66 -7.46 20.53
C VAL A 295 -9.39 -8.78 20.73
N TYR A 296 -9.82 -9.40 19.63
CA TYR A 296 -10.49 -10.69 19.63
C TYR A 296 -9.69 -11.72 18.85
N THR A 297 -9.70 -12.96 19.33
CA THR A 297 -9.19 -14.12 18.58
C THR A 297 -10.23 -15.21 18.51
N VAL A 298 -10.10 -16.06 17.50
CA VAL A 298 -10.97 -17.22 17.31
C VAL A 298 -10.16 -18.50 17.35
N GLU A 299 -10.65 -19.50 18.08
CA GLU A 299 -10.08 -20.85 18.12
C GLU A 299 -10.64 -21.72 16.97
N ASN A 300 -10.06 -22.91 16.78
CA ASN A 300 -10.69 -23.98 16.01
C ASN A 300 -12.13 -24.22 16.47
N GLY A 301 -13.08 -24.33 15.55
CA GLY A 301 -14.50 -24.49 15.86
C GLY A 301 -15.27 -23.17 15.99
N GLY A 302 -14.62 -22.07 16.35
CA GLY A 302 -15.26 -20.75 16.42
C GLY A 302 -15.46 -20.18 17.82
N ASP A 303 -14.85 -20.73 18.87
CA ASP A 303 -14.85 -20.08 20.19
C ASP A 303 -14.15 -18.71 20.10
N LEU A 304 -14.82 -17.67 20.61
CA LEU A 304 -14.33 -16.29 20.57
C LEU A 304 -13.72 -15.89 21.91
N PHE A 305 -12.51 -15.33 21.86
CA PHE A 305 -11.78 -14.89 23.03
C PHE A 305 -11.47 -13.40 22.95
N LEU A 306 -11.70 -12.70 24.06
CA LEU A 306 -11.30 -11.31 24.28
C LEU A 306 -9.94 -11.27 24.95
N HIS A 307 -9.00 -10.50 24.39
CA HIS A 307 -7.69 -10.24 24.97
C HIS A 307 -7.68 -8.83 25.57
N LYS A 308 -7.63 -8.75 26.91
CA LYS A 308 -7.60 -7.48 27.63
C LYS A 308 -6.20 -6.90 27.63
N VAL A 309 -6.03 -5.81 26.90
CA VAL A 309 -4.79 -5.03 26.87
C VAL A 309 -4.81 -4.01 28.01
N THR A 310 -3.75 -3.97 28.80
CA THR A 310 -3.51 -2.96 29.85
C THR A 310 -2.15 -2.34 29.66
N GLU A 311 -1.89 -1.21 30.31
CA GLU A 311 -0.54 -0.65 30.39
C GLU A 311 0.11 -1.03 31.72
N ASP A 312 1.41 -1.26 31.68
CA ASP A 312 2.20 -1.37 32.88
C ASP A 312 2.31 -0.01 33.59
N SER A 313 2.17 0.01 34.91
CA SER A 313 2.19 1.25 35.69
C SER A 313 3.53 1.97 35.60
N ASP A 314 4.62 1.22 35.51
CA ASP A 314 5.96 1.74 35.67
C ASP A 314 6.56 2.07 34.31
N THR A 315 6.42 1.15 33.35
CA THR A 315 7.06 1.29 32.03
C THR A 315 6.14 1.90 30.97
N ARG A 316 4.82 2.00 31.24
CA ARG A 316 3.78 2.34 30.24
C ARG A 316 3.78 1.43 29.01
N GLU A 317 4.44 0.27 29.09
CA GLU A 317 4.42 -0.74 28.04
C GLU A 317 3.05 -1.42 28.00
N PRO A 318 2.48 -1.66 26.81
CA PRO A 318 1.25 -2.44 26.72
C PRO A 318 1.52 -3.92 27.03
N LYS A 319 0.56 -4.55 27.70
CA LYS A 319 0.60 -5.98 28.04
C LYS A 319 -0.77 -6.62 27.91
N ILE A 320 -0.78 -7.89 27.51
CA ILE A 320 -1.97 -8.74 27.56
C ILE A 320 -2.14 -9.20 29.02
N SER A 321 -3.19 -8.72 29.68
CA SER A 321 -3.44 -8.98 31.10
C SER A 321 -4.28 -10.22 31.34
N ARG A 322 -5.25 -10.49 30.46
CA ARG A 322 -6.21 -11.57 30.61
C ARG A 322 -6.79 -11.98 29.26
N ILE A 323 -7.12 -13.26 29.17
CA ILE A 323 -7.91 -13.84 28.09
C ILE A 323 -9.25 -14.30 28.69
N GLU A 324 -10.35 -13.93 28.05
CA GLU A 324 -11.70 -14.34 28.45
C GLU A 324 -12.42 -14.94 27.24
N ARG A 325 -12.95 -16.15 27.37
CA ARG A 325 -13.86 -16.68 26.35
C ARG A 325 -15.20 -15.97 26.47
N VAL A 326 -15.56 -15.21 25.45
CA VAL A 326 -16.78 -14.39 25.41
C VAL A 326 -17.91 -15.06 24.63
N MET A 327 -17.58 -16.02 23.77
CA MET A 327 -18.57 -16.72 22.96
C MET A 327 -18.14 -18.15 22.71
N ARG A 328 -19.11 -19.08 22.70
CA ARG A 328 -18.84 -20.48 22.35
C ARG A 328 -18.99 -20.71 20.86
N ALA A 329 -18.25 -21.68 20.32
CA ALA A 329 -18.38 -22.10 18.93
C ALA A 329 -19.85 -22.37 18.52
N PRO A 330 -20.28 -21.96 17.31
CA PRO A 330 -21.65 -22.17 16.84
C PRO A 330 -21.98 -23.64 16.57
N VAL A 331 -20.95 -24.44 16.27
CA VAL A 331 -21.09 -25.84 15.87
C VAL A 331 -19.99 -26.66 16.56
N LYS A 332 -20.34 -27.82 17.10
CA LYS A 332 -19.36 -28.81 17.55
C LYS A 332 -18.78 -29.51 16.32
N LEU A 333 -17.49 -29.29 16.04
CA LEU A 333 -16.79 -29.86 14.89
C LEU A 333 -15.82 -30.95 15.35
N ASP A 334 -15.70 -32.02 14.57
CA ASP A 334 -14.88 -33.18 14.95
C ASP A 334 -13.39 -32.85 14.88
N ARG A 335 -12.85 -32.34 13.75
CA ARG A 335 -11.37 -32.15 13.65
C ARG A 335 -10.85 -30.99 12.80
N SER A 336 -11.52 -30.58 11.72
CA SER A 336 -10.91 -29.67 10.74
C SER A 336 -11.84 -28.51 10.37
N SER A 337 -11.47 -27.32 10.86
CA SER A 337 -12.14 -26.08 10.48
C SER A 337 -11.14 -24.95 10.25
N ARG A 338 -11.55 -23.98 9.44
CA ARG A 338 -10.86 -22.71 9.21
C ARG A 338 -11.77 -21.57 9.62
N CYS A 339 -11.28 -20.74 10.52
CA CYS A 339 -12.01 -19.59 11.06
C CYS A 339 -11.31 -18.30 10.62
N TYR A 340 -12.08 -17.35 10.07
CA TYR A 340 -11.62 -15.99 9.80
C TYR A 340 -12.54 -14.98 10.49
N LEU A 341 -11.95 -14.01 11.18
CA LEU A 341 -12.68 -12.89 11.76
C LEU A 341 -12.64 -11.71 10.80
N VAL A 342 -13.80 -11.12 10.54
CA VAL A 342 -13.96 -9.99 9.61
C VAL A 342 -14.83 -8.91 10.26
N ASN A 343 -14.36 -7.67 10.25
CA ASN A 343 -15.23 -6.53 10.58
C ASN A 343 -16.10 -6.22 9.35
N SER A 344 -17.41 -6.31 9.53
CA SER A 344 -18.41 -5.88 8.54
C SER A 344 -18.36 -4.36 8.35
N ILE A 345 -18.75 -3.91 7.15
CA ILE A 345 -18.95 -2.48 6.88
C ILE A 345 -20.08 -1.88 7.72
N THR A 346 -20.97 -2.71 8.25
CA THR A 346 -22.06 -2.32 9.17
C THR A 346 -21.61 -2.18 10.63
N GLY A 347 -20.31 -2.36 10.91
CA GLY A 347 -19.78 -2.24 12.26
C GLY A 347 -20.02 -3.47 13.14
N ARG A 348 -20.32 -4.63 12.54
CA ARG A 348 -20.51 -5.92 13.24
C ARG A 348 -19.29 -6.84 13.06
N LEU A 349 -19.07 -7.76 13.99
CA LEU A 349 -18.00 -8.77 13.89
C LEU A 349 -18.57 -10.06 13.29
N LEU A 350 -17.97 -10.51 12.19
CA LEU A 350 -18.35 -11.73 11.49
C LEU A 350 -17.30 -12.82 11.66
N LEU A 351 -17.76 -14.07 11.77
CA LEU A 351 -16.98 -15.29 11.68
C LEU A 351 -17.28 -15.99 10.36
N VAL A 352 -16.28 -16.09 9.48
CA VAL A 352 -16.34 -16.95 8.30
C VAL A 352 -15.75 -18.30 8.70
N LEU A 353 -16.60 -19.32 8.73
CA LEU A 353 -16.27 -20.68 9.16
C LEU A 353 -16.31 -21.63 7.98
N TRP A 354 -15.16 -22.18 7.63
CA TRP A 354 -15.04 -23.28 6.69
C TRP A 354 -14.85 -24.58 7.45
N PHE A 355 -15.67 -25.59 7.19
CA PHE A 355 -15.58 -26.84 7.94
C PHE A 355 -16.07 -28.05 7.17
N LEU A 356 -15.51 -29.20 7.54
CA LEU A 356 -16.06 -30.49 7.15
C LEU A 356 -17.16 -30.88 8.14
N PRO A 357 -18.40 -31.13 7.68
CA PRO A 357 -19.47 -31.56 8.56
C PRO A 357 -19.15 -32.92 9.19
N TYR A 358 -19.60 -33.09 10.44
CA TYR A 358 -19.48 -34.34 11.18
C TYR A 358 -20.18 -35.49 10.42
N CYS A 359 -19.44 -36.57 10.12
CA CYS A 359 -19.97 -37.72 9.40
C CYS A 359 -20.11 -38.91 10.36
N ASN A 360 -21.35 -39.25 10.72
CA ASN A 360 -21.65 -40.45 11.53
C ASN A 360 -21.99 -41.69 10.69
N SER A 361 -22.19 -41.55 9.37
CA SER A 361 -22.59 -42.66 8.49
C SER A 361 -21.70 -42.74 7.23
N LEU A 362 -21.64 -43.94 6.63
CA LEU A 362 -20.98 -44.17 5.34
C LEU A 362 -21.59 -43.33 4.20
N GLU A 363 -22.88 -42.97 4.30
CA GLU A 363 -23.63 -42.20 3.31
C GLU A 363 -23.27 -40.70 3.33
N ASP A 364 -22.77 -40.18 4.46
CA ASP A 364 -22.42 -38.75 4.62
C ASP A 364 -21.02 -38.39 4.09
N ARG A 365 -20.23 -39.39 3.68
CA ARG A 365 -18.89 -39.20 3.10
C ARG A 365 -18.87 -38.49 1.74
N GLY A 366 -20.04 -38.15 1.20
CA GLY A 366 -20.21 -37.30 0.02
C GLY A 366 -20.59 -35.85 0.30
N LYS A 367 -20.86 -35.46 1.56
CA LYS A 367 -21.20 -34.07 1.90
C LYS A 367 -19.92 -33.23 1.85
N GLY A 368 -19.71 -32.64 0.68
CA GLY A 368 -18.62 -31.71 0.43
C GLY A 368 -18.53 -30.58 1.45
N LEU A 369 -17.41 -29.88 1.41
CA LEU A 369 -17.05 -28.81 2.30
C LEU A 369 -18.13 -27.72 2.45
N LYS A 370 -18.36 -27.23 3.68
CA LYS A 370 -19.36 -26.20 3.97
C LYS A 370 -18.73 -24.92 4.50
N LEU A 371 -19.08 -23.80 3.88
CA LEU A 371 -18.78 -22.47 4.39
C LEU A 371 -20.05 -21.88 5.01
N LYS A 372 -19.93 -21.34 6.22
CA LYS A 372 -20.99 -20.58 6.89
C LYS A 372 -20.43 -19.27 7.41
N VAL A 373 -21.29 -18.26 7.49
CA VAL A 373 -20.96 -16.98 8.12
C VAL A 373 -21.85 -16.80 9.33
N PHE A 374 -21.24 -16.34 10.42
CA PHE A 374 -21.95 -16.01 11.64
C PHE A 374 -21.63 -14.58 12.06
N GLU A 375 -22.60 -13.93 12.68
CA GLU A 375 -22.47 -12.63 13.32
C GLU A 375 -22.37 -12.81 14.83
N ALA A 376 -21.46 -12.06 15.47
CA ALA A 376 -21.33 -12.05 16.92
C ALA A 376 -22.46 -11.22 17.55
N ASP A 377 -23.35 -11.88 18.29
CA ASP A 377 -24.26 -11.22 19.22
C ASP A 377 -23.61 -11.19 20.61
N PHE A 378 -23.06 -10.03 20.97
CA PHE A 378 -22.39 -9.84 22.27
C PHE A 378 -23.38 -9.71 23.43
N GLU A 379 -24.65 -9.39 23.19
CA GLU A 379 -25.67 -9.31 24.24
C GLU A 379 -26.09 -10.71 24.66
N MET A 380 -26.35 -11.57 23.68
CA MET A 380 -26.76 -12.96 23.90
C MET A 380 -25.56 -13.93 24.07
N CYS A 381 -24.33 -13.44 23.89
CA CYS A 381 -23.10 -14.23 23.92
C CYS A 381 -23.14 -15.45 22.96
N LEU A 382 -23.70 -15.28 21.76
CA LEU A 382 -23.85 -16.34 20.77
C LEU A 382 -23.56 -15.89 19.34
N TRP A 383 -23.30 -16.87 18.49
CA TRP A 383 -23.12 -16.66 17.05
C TRP A 383 -24.46 -16.85 16.33
N VAL A 384 -24.89 -15.83 15.58
CA VAL A 384 -26.11 -15.87 14.76
C VAL A 384 -25.72 -16.15 13.31
N GLU A 385 -26.29 -17.20 12.70
CA GLU A 385 -25.98 -17.52 11.30
C GLU A 385 -26.53 -16.43 10.35
N VAL A 386 -25.69 -16.02 9.39
CA VAL A 386 -26.01 -15.00 8.41
C VAL A 386 -26.20 -15.66 7.04
N GLU A 387 -27.39 -15.52 6.46
CA GLU A 387 -27.69 -16.08 5.14
C GLU A 387 -27.23 -15.19 3.99
N LYS A 388 -27.25 -13.88 4.18
CA LYS A 388 -26.91 -12.87 3.18
C LYS A 388 -26.06 -11.78 3.80
N LEU A 389 -25.10 -11.32 3.03
CA LEU A 389 -24.19 -10.23 3.36
C LEU A 389 -24.70 -8.87 2.84
N ASP A 390 -25.85 -8.84 2.17
CA ASP A 390 -26.44 -7.64 1.56
C ASP A 390 -25.48 -6.98 0.56
N ASP A 391 -25.17 -5.69 0.72
CA ASP A 391 -24.35 -4.88 -0.19
C ASP A 391 -22.85 -5.02 0.05
N GLN A 392 -22.39 -6.05 0.77
CA GLN A 392 -20.97 -6.24 1.05
C GLN A 392 -20.40 -7.52 0.40
N VAL A 393 -19.08 -7.46 0.24
CA VAL A 393 -18.20 -8.55 -0.17
C VAL A 393 -17.15 -8.74 0.92
N LEU A 394 -16.81 -10.00 1.20
CA LEU A 394 -15.75 -10.33 2.15
C LEU A 394 -14.52 -10.85 1.40
N PHE A 395 -13.35 -10.38 1.81
CA PHE A 395 -12.06 -10.89 1.39
C PHE A 395 -11.37 -11.49 2.62
N VAL A 396 -11.04 -12.78 2.57
CA VAL A 396 -10.40 -13.48 3.70
C VAL A 396 -9.18 -14.24 3.24
N SER A 397 -8.12 -14.18 4.05
CA SER A 397 -6.94 -15.01 3.93
C SER A 397 -6.33 -15.29 5.30
N SER A 398 -5.33 -16.16 5.36
CA SER A 398 -4.63 -16.49 6.61
C SER A 398 -4.04 -15.26 7.34
N ASN A 399 -3.76 -14.20 6.59
CA ASN A 399 -3.05 -13.02 7.07
C ASN A 399 -3.90 -11.75 7.01
N CYS A 400 -4.94 -11.71 6.17
CA CYS A 400 -5.72 -10.49 6.00
C CYS A 400 -7.21 -10.79 5.73
N SER A 401 -8.06 -10.09 6.48
CA SER A 401 -9.52 -10.22 6.39
C SER A 401 -10.14 -8.83 6.36
N LYS A 402 -10.98 -8.52 5.37
CA LYS A 402 -11.64 -7.21 5.24
C LYS A 402 -12.98 -7.32 4.50
N ALA A 403 -13.97 -6.56 4.95
CA ALA A 403 -15.22 -6.34 4.22
C ALA A 403 -15.14 -5.09 3.34
N MET A 404 -15.78 -5.13 2.18
CA MET A 404 -15.88 -4.00 1.25
C MET A 404 -17.33 -3.87 0.76
N ARG A 405 -17.76 -2.63 0.48
CA ARG A 405 -19.04 -2.38 -0.17
C ARG A 405 -18.96 -2.85 -1.63
N ALA A 406 -19.89 -3.72 -2.01
CA ALA A 406 -20.16 -4.09 -3.38
C ALA A 406 -20.79 -2.89 -4.11
N SER A 407 -20.48 -2.76 -5.39
CA SER A 407 -21.05 -1.71 -6.24
C SER A 407 -22.05 -2.36 -7.18
N THR A 408 -23.28 -1.86 -7.21
CA THR A 408 -24.35 -2.33 -8.12
C THR A 408 -23.98 -2.13 -9.59
N ASP A 409 -23.14 -1.14 -9.89
CA ASP A 409 -22.68 -0.84 -11.25
C ASP A 409 -21.45 -1.67 -11.67
N ASP A 410 -20.87 -2.46 -10.76
CA ASP A 410 -19.61 -3.16 -10.99
C ASP A 410 -19.82 -4.66 -11.12
N ILE A 411 -19.56 -5.19 -12.32
CA ILE A 411 -19.71 -6.61 -12.66
C ILE A 411 -18.73 -7.47 -11.85
N TYR A 412 -17.62 -6.89 -11.35
CA TYR A 412 -16.53 -7.62 -10.71
C TYR A 412 -16.69 -7.79 -9.19
N LEU A 413 -17.35 -6.86 -8.50
CA LEU A 413 -17.62 -6.90 -7.06
C LEU A 413 -19.10 -7.15 -6.82
N GLN A 414 -19.52 -8.38 -7.06
CA GLN A 414 -20.91 -8.76 -6.80
C GLN A 414 -21.13 -8.90 -5.29
N ALA A 415 -22.20 -8.27 -4.81
CA ALA A 415 -22.72 -8.45 -3.46
C ALA A 415 -22.89 -9.94 -3.09
N ASN A 416 -22.85 -10.26 -1.80
CA ASN A 416 -23.04 -11.62 -1.28
C ASN A 416 -21.97 -12.64 -1.70
N LYS A 417 -20.75 -12.19 -2.02
CA LYS A 417 -19.62 -13.05 -2.35
C LYS A 417 -18.51 -12.97 -1.30
N ILE A 418 -17.81 -14.09 -1.13
CA ILE A 418 -16.65 -14.21 -0.25
C ILE A 418 -15.47 -14.71 -1.08
N TYR A 419 -14.40 -13.94 -1.12
CA TYR A 419 -13.16 -14.27 -1.81
C TYR A 419 -12.15 -14.81 -0.79
N VAL A 420 -11.79 -16.07 -0.93
CA VAL A 420 -10.93 -16.79 0.02
C VAL A 420 -9.58 -17.10 -0.60
N ILE A 421 -8.50 -16.83 0.14
CA ILE A 421 -7.15 -17.32 -0.16
C ILE A 421 -6.62 -18.07 1.06
N ASP A 422 -6.34 -19.36 0.93
CA ASP A 422 -5.57 -20.07 1.96
C ASP A 422 -4.60 -21.07 1.29
N CYS A 423 -3.31 -20.79 1.47
CA CYS A 423 -2.19 -21.53 0.88
C CYS A 423 -1.59 -22.55 1.87
N ASN A 424 -2.18 -22.71 3.06
CA ASN A 424 -1.60 -23.51 4.12
C ASN A 424 -1.95 -25.01 3.99
N ILE A 425 -1.24 -25.86 4.75
CA ILE A 425 -1.17 -27.34 4.67
C ILE A 425 -2.53 -28.08 4.62
N MET A 426 -3.66 -27.40 4.89
CA MET A 426 -4.99 -28.00 4.75
C MET A 426 -5.57 -27.93 3.33
N SER A 427 -4.82 -27.46 2.33
CA SER A 427 -5.22 -27.49 0.91
C SER A 427 -5.69 -28.88 0.44
N TRP A 428 -5.18 -29.96 1.04
CA TRP A 428 -5.57 -31.35 0.77
C TRP A 428 -7.01 -31.70 1.20
N HIS A 429 -7.53 -31.06 2.25
CA HIS A 429 -8.84 -31.42 2.82
C HIS A 429 -9.97 -30.55 2.31
N PHE A 430 -9.67 -29.31 1.91
CA PHE A 430 -10.71 -28.33 1.65
C PHE A 430 -10.87 -28.01 0.15
N TRP A 431 -9.82 -28.05 -0.68
CA TRP A 431 -9.94 -27.47 -2.03
C TRP A 431 -10.52 -28.45 -3.06
N PRO A 432 -11.48 -27.99 -3.90
CA PRO A 432 -12.09 -28.83 -4.94
C PRO A 432 -11.12 -29.31 -6.03
N LYS A 433 -9.99 -28.61 -6.22
CA LYS A 433 -8.90 -28.96 -7.15
C LYS A 433 -7.56 -28.63 -6.49
N HIS A 434 -6.58 -29.51 -6.67
CA HIS A 434 -5.29 -29.47 -5.98
C HIS A 434 -4.42 -28.22 -6.28
N ASP A 435 -4.79 -27.42 -7.29
CA ASP A 435 -3.95 -26.32 -7.78
C ASP A 435 -4.49 -24.90 -7.48
N THR A 436 -5.70 -24.75 -6.96
CA THR A 436 -6.30 -23.41 -6.77
C THR A 436 -6.28 -22.99 -5.30
N ALA A 437 -5.30 -22.19 -4.89
CA ALA A 437 -5.24 -21.63 -3.53
C ALA A 437 -6.25 -20.47 -3.28
N THR A 438 -7.11 -20.18 -4.26
CA THR A 438 -8.06 -19.06 -4.25
C THR A 438 -9.43 -19.50 -4.78
N CYS A 439 -10.51 -19.14 -4.10
CA CYS A 439 -11.88 -19.37 -4.57
C CYS A 439 -12.82 -18.21 -4.22
N MET A 440 -13.96 -18.17 -4.90
CA MET A 440 -15.09 -17.33 -4.57
C MET A 440 -16.23 -18.23 -4.08
N TYR A 441 -16.79 -17.91 -2.93
CA TYR A 441 -18.02 -18.52 -2.44
C TYR A 441 -19.19 -17.54 -2.62
N ASP A 442 -20.29 -18.04 -3.19
CA ASP A 442 -21.53 -17.30 -3.31
C ASP A 442 -22.48 -17.68 -2.18
N MET A 443 -22.82 -16.72 -1.31
CA MET A 443 -23.71 -16.95 -0.17
C MET A 443 -25.14 -17.33 -0.60
N CYS A 444 -25.62 -16.83 -1.75
CA CYS A 444 -26.98 -17.08 -2.21
C CYS A 444 -27.12 -18.47 -2.83
N SER A 445 -26.22 -18.83 -3.74
CA SER A 445 -26.25 -20.15 -4.42
C SER A 445 -25.56 -21.24 -3.61
N LYS A 446 -24.77 -20.89 -2.60
CA LYS A 446 -23.94 -21.78 -1.78
C LYS A 446 -22.90 -22.56 -2.60
N VAL A 447 -22.51 -22.00 -3.75
CA VAL A 447 -21.55 -22.60 -4.68
C VAL A 447 -20.14 -22.04 -4.43
N VAL A 448 -19.16 -22.93 -4.42
CA VAL A 448 -17.73 -22.57 -4.47
C VAL A 448 -17.29 -22.57 -5.94
N LEU A 449 -16.82 -21.43 -6.42
CA LEU A 449 -16.24 -21.28 -7.75
C LEU A 449 -14.73 -21.04 -7.63
N PRO A 450 -13.87 -21.85 -8.28
CA PRO A 450 -12.44 -21.58 -8.30
C PRO A 450 -12.18 -20.28 -9.07
N ILE A 451 -11.32 -19.43 -8.55
CA ILE A 451 -10.86 -18.25 -9.28
C ILE A 451 -9.62 -18.67 -10.06
N SER A 452 -9.73 -18.77 -11.38
CA SER A 452 -8.56 -19.00 -12.23
C SER A 452 -7.75 -17.70 -12.28
N LEU A 453 -6.64 -17.66 -11.54
CA LEU A 453 -5.62 -16.61 -11.64
C LEU A 453 -4.68 -16.85 -12.84
N GLY A 454 -5.14 -17.56 -13.87
CA GLY A 454 -4.31 -18.07 -14.98
C GLY A 454 -3.31 -19.15 -14.54
N GLU A 455 -2.50 -19.64 -15.48
CA GLU A 455 -1.43 -20.64 -15.27
C GLU A 455 -0.26 -20.13 -14.38
N ARG A 456 -0.43 -19.01 -13.67
CA ARG A 456 0.68 -18.24 -13.07
C ARG A 456 0.98 -18.58 -11.62
N MET A 457 0.18 -19.46 -11.01
CA MET A 457 0.46 -20.05 -9.70
C MET A 457 1.46 -21.22 -9.81
N PHE A 458 2.55 -21.07 -10.58
CA PHE A 458 3.66 -22.02 -10.50
C PHE A 458 4.48 -21.73 -9.24
N GLY A 459 4.12 -22.42 -8.17
CA GLY A 459 4.84 -22.40 -6.90
C GLY A 459 3.89 -22.20 -5.73
N ARG A 460 4.09 -22.97 -4.66
CA ARG A 460 3.39 -22.91 -3.37
C ARG A 460 3.65 -21.59 -2.60
N SER A 461 3.60 -20.46 -3.29
CA SER A 461 3.87 -19.14 -2.73
C SER A 461 2.66 -18.68 -1.94
N LYS A 462 2.84 -18.46 -0.63
CA LYS A 462 1.80 -17.89 0.23
C LYS A 462 1.41 -16.51 -0.32
N ALA A 463 0.11 -16.30 -0.48
CA ALA A 463 -0.46 -15.05 -0.94
C ALA A 463 -1.50 -14.54 0.06
N ALA A 464 -1.67 -13.22 0.11
CA ALA A 464 -2.67 -12.56 0.94
C ALA A 464 -3.21 -11.32 0.26
N TRP A 465 -4.43 -10.92 0.67
CA TRP A 465 -5.05 -9.70 0.19
C TRP A 465 -4.28 -8.46 0.66
N PHE A 466 -4.09 -7.51 -0.24
CA PHE A 466 -3.54 -6.18 0.02
C PHE A 466 -4.56 -5.12 -0.39
N PHE A 467 -4.82 -4.18 0.50
CA PHE A 467 -5.86 -3.16 0.33
C PHE A 467 -5.22 -1.78 0.20
N HIS A 468 -5.89 -0.91 -0.57
CA HIS A 468 -5.47 0.46 -0.84
C HIS A 468 -6.11 1.49 0.09
#